data_AF-A0A1T4VVG2-F1
#
_entry.id   AF-A0A1T4VVG2-F1
#
_cell.length_a   1.000
_cell.length_b   1.000
_cell.length_c   1.000
_cell.angle_alpha   90.00
_cell.angle_beta   90.00
_cell.angle_gamma   90.00
#
_symmetry.space_group_name_H-M   'P 1'
#
loop_
_entity.id
_entity.type
_entity.pdbx_description
1 polymer ?
#
loop_
_entity_poly.entity_id
_entity_poly.type
_entity_poly.pdbx_seq_one_letter_code
_entity_poly.pdbx_strand_id
1 'polypeptide(L)'
;MGFLMPGIYCNGNEQYDFELLYYMKYYLNSIEVALFYMFDIKIMKETMNLGIFENDAAYYHFYTDHLLYCMGQIAMRFVEGNEKQNEVKRRIEINKRALGVNEDKYPILCDKRYRNSIEHIFNRNIDIIVENGQVGGFNFINNQTEYDIRKNLYEEKNKYVCILDITNKMIQLNNKGNWLELDIDKLQKEVKELKKNVDCNWNMLREHIK
;
A
#
# COMPACT_ATOMS: atom_id res chain seq x y z
N MET A 1 27.25 22.41 9.59
CA MET A 1 26.50 21.29 8.98
C MET A 1 27.53 20.32 8.43
N GLY A 2 27.68 19.14 9.03
CA GLY A 2 28.72 18.18 8.65
C GLY A 2 28.08 16.92 8.06
N PHE A 3 28.54 16.51 6.88
CA PHE A 3 28.20 15.21 6.33
C PHE A 3 28.83 14.13 7.21
N LEU A 4 28.00 13.29 7.84
CA LEU A 4 28.51 12.09 8.50
C LEU A 4 28.82 11.00 7.46
N MET A 5 27.96 10.87 6.43
CA MET A 5 28.13 10.08 5.19
C MET A 5 27.19 10.63 4.10
N PRO A 6 27.33 10.28 2.80
CA PRO A 6 26.36 10.65 1.77
C PRO A 6 24.93 10.23 2.18
N GLY A 7 23.96 11.15 2.07
CA GLY A 7 22.54 10.90 2.37
C GLY A 7 22.09 11.18 3.81
N ILE A 8 23.02 11.31 4.77
CA ILE A 8 22.70 11.55 6.19
C ILE A 8 23.00 13.01 6.58
N TYR A 9 21.96 13.77 6.87
CA TYR A 9 22.05 15.13 7.41
C TYR A 9 21.97 15.04 8.94
N CYS A 10 22.95 15.60 9.64
CA CYS A 10 22.93 15.68 11.09
C CYS A 10 22.77 17.12 11.55
N ASN A 11 21.75 17.35 12.36
CA ASN A 11 21.64 18.52 13.22
C ASN A 11 21.73 18.03 14.68
N GLY A 12 22.92 18.10 15.29
CA GLY A 12 23.16 17.51 16.60
C GLY A 12 23.23 15.96 16.58
N ASN A 13 22.70 15.31 17.62
CA ASN A 13 22.71 13.85 17.79
C ASN A 13 21.72 13.09 16.88
N GLU A 14 20.91 13.79 16.08
CA GLU A 14 19.85 13.20 15.27
C GLU A 14 20.30 13.02 13.81
N GLN A 15 20.21 11.78 13.32
CA GLN A 15 20.59 11.37 11.97
C GLN A 15 19.35 11.32 11.08
N TYR A 16 19.22 12.24 10.12
CA TYR A 16 18.11 12.25 9.16
C TYR A 16 18.58 11.85 7.77
N ASP A 17 17.93 10.84 7.20
CA ASP A 17 18.16 10.41 5.82
C ASP A 17 17.17 11.10 4.87
N PHE A 18 17.66 11.98 3.99
CA PHE A 18 16.82 12.69 3.02
C PHE A 18 16.16 11.74 2.03
N GLU A 19 16.88 10.68 1.63
CA GLU A 19 16.36 9.69 0.69
C GLU A 19 15.19 8.95 1.33
N LEU A 20 15.34 8.52 2.59
CA LEU A 20 14.25 7.93 3.36
C LEU A 20 13.02 8.85 3.40
N LEU A 21 13.19 10.11 3.82
CA LEU A 21 12.08 11.05 3.97
C LEU A 21 11.41 11.37 2.62
N TYR A 22 12.19 11.56 1.56
CA TYR A 22 11.68 11.79 0.21
C TYR A 22 10.78 10.65 -0.25
N TYR A 23 11.27 9.41 -0.18
CA TYR A 23 10.50 8.25 -0.60
C TYR A 23 9.28 8.00 0.28
N MET A 24 9.41 8.16 1.61
CA MET A 24 8.28 8.02 2.51
C MET A 24 7.19 9.05 2.21
N LYS A 25 7.55 10.30 1.96
CA LYS A 25 6.61 11.36 1.56
C LYS A 25 5.93 11.03 0.24
N TYR A 26 6.69 10.56 -0.75
CA TYR A 26 6.15 10.12 -2.04
C TYR A 26 5.11 9.00 -1.86
N TYR A 27 5.49 7.89 -1.22
CA TYR A 27 4.59 6.73 -1.09
C TYR A 27 3.35 7.02 -0.23
N LEU A 28 3.48 7.78 0.86
CA LEU A 28 2.33 8.16 1.70
C LEU A 28 1.36 9.05 0.93
N ASN A 29 1.85 10.03 0.16
CA ASN A 29 1.01 10.86 -0.70
C ASN A 29 0.34 10.03 -1.81
N SER A 30 1.08 9.11 -2.43
CA SER A 30 0.53 8.22 -3.45
C SER A 30 -0.60 7.36 -2.91
N ILE A 31 -0.50 6.86 -1.67
CA ILE A 31 -1.58 6.15 -1.00
C ILE A 31 -2.79 7.05 -0.80
N GLU A 32 -2.61 8.27 -0.27
CA GLU A 32 -3.72 9.22 -0.08
C GLU A 32 -4.43 9.55 -1.40
N VAL A 33 -3.65 9.78 -2.47
CA VAL A 33 -4.19 10.00 -3.82
C VAL A 33 -4.95 8.78 -4.30
N ALA A 34 -4.38 7.58 -4.22
CA ALA A 34 -5.05 6.36 -4.67
C ALA A 34 -6.38 6.14 -3.94
N LEU A 35 -6.40 6.34 -2.62
CA LEU A 35 -7.62 6.23 -1.81
C LEU A 35 -8.64 7.33 -2.14
N PHE A 36 -8.20 8.56 -2.35
CA PHE A 36 -9.09 9.66 -2.74
C PHE A 36 -9.80 9.37 -4.06
N TYR A 37 -9.05 8.94 -5.07
CA TYR A 37 -9.61 8.59 -6.37
C TYR A 37 -10.53 7.36 -6.25
N MET A 38 -10.10 6.27 -5.60
CA MET A 38 -10.92 5.07 -5.45
C MET A 38 -12.30 5.31 -4.83
N PHE A 39 -12.41 6.21 -3.86
CA PHE A 39 -13.63 6.39 -3.07
C PHE A 39 -14.43 7.67 -3.41
N ASP A 40 -13.92 8.54 -4.30
CA ASP A 40 -14.67 9.70 -4.80
C ASP A 40 -15.35 9.39 -6.14
N ILE A 41 -16.66 9.10 -6.08
CA ILE A 41 -17.46 8.75 -7.26
C ILE A 41 -17.54 9.85 -8.32
N LYS A 42 -17.39 11.13 -7.93
CA LYS A 42 -17.43 12.24 -8.89
C LYS A 42 -16.16 12.22 -9.73
N ILE A 43 -15.02 12.08 -9.06
CA ILE A 43 -13.71 12.03 -9.71
C ILE A 43 -13.59 10.79 -10.58
N MET A 44 -14.05 9.63 -10.10
CA MET A 44 -14.12 8.42 -10.93
C MET A 44 -14.88 8.72 -12.24
N LYS A 45 -16.11 9.25 -12.15
CA LYS A 45 -16.90 9.58 -13.34
C LYS A 45 -16.21 10.60 -14.25
N GLU A 46 -15.57 11.62 -13.69
CA GLU A 46 -14.82 12.61 -14.46
C GLU A 46 -13.63 11.98 -15.20
N THR A 47 -12.82 11.17 -14.54
CA THR A 47 -11.68 10.47 -15.17
C THR A 47 -12.13 9.49 -16.26
N MET A 48 -13.25 8.81 -16.06
CA MET A 48 -13.91 7.97 -17.06
C MET A 48 -14.38 8.79 -18.27
N ASN A 49 -15.02 9.94 -18.04
CA ASN A 49 -15.49 10.84 -19.10
C ASN A 49 -14.34 11.45 -19.91
N LEU A 50 -13.17 11.61 -19.30
CA LEU A 50 -11.95 12.05 -19.98
C LEU A 50 -11.30 10.94 -20.83
N GLY A 51 -11.83 9.72 -20.81
CA GLY A 51 -11.29 8.58 -21.55
C GLY A 51 -9.97 8.05 -21.00
N ILE A 52 -9.64 8.36 -19.73
CA ILE A 52 -8.40 7.89 -19.09
C ILE A 52 -8.47 6.38 -18.85
N PHE A 53 -9.66 5.86 -18.54
CA PHE A 53 -9.93 4.45 -18.33
C PHE A 53 -11.13 4.00 -19.16
N GLU A 54 -11.07 2.78 -19.69
CA GLU A 54 -12.12 2.22 -20.56
C GLU A 54 -13.37 1.77 -19.78
N ASN A 55 -13.20 1.30 -18.54
CA ASN A 55 -14.28 0.85 -17.68
C ASN A 55 -13.89 0.93 -16.19
N ASP A 56 -14.89 0.78 -15.31
CA ASP A 56 -14.74 0.76 -13.86
C ASP A 56 -13.71 -0.27 -13.37
N ALA A 57 -13.63 -1.43 -14.02
CA ALA A 57 -12.68 -2.47 -13.62
C ALA A 57 -11.23 -2.00 -13.81
N ALA A 58 -10.91 -1.39 -14.96
CA ALA A 58 -9.58 -0.83 -15.23
C ALA A 58 -9.23 0.30 -14.25
N TYR A 59 -10.19 1.18 -13.96
CA TYR A 59 -10.03 2.26 -12.98
C TYR A 59 -9.68 1.71 -11.59
N TYR A 60 -10.51 0.82 -11.06
CA TYR A 60 -10.33 0.28 -9.71
C TYR A 60 -9.10 -0.59 -9.59
N HIS A 61 -8.79 -1.37 -10.63
CA HIS A 61 -7.59 -2.20 -10.66
C HIS A 61 -6.33 -1.33 -10.61
N PHE A 62 -6.24 -0.28 -11.44
CA PHE A 62 -5.09 0.62 -11.46
C PHE A 62 -4.79 1.22 -10.09
N TYR A 63 -5.80 1.77 -9.42
CA TYR A 63 -5.61 2.41 -8.13
C TYR A 63 -5.38 1.39 -6.99
N THR A 64 -6.01 0.23 -7.05
CA THR A 64 -5.75 -0.87 -6.10
C THR A 64 -4.31 -1.36 -6.21
N ASP A 65 -3.83 -1.54 -7.44
CA ASP A 65 -2.47 -1.98 -7.70
C ASP A 65 -1.45 -0.96 -7.20
N HIS A 66 -1.67 0.32 -7.52
CA HIS A 66 -0.79 1.39 -7.08
C HIS A 66 -0.77 1.53 -5.55
N LEU A 67 -1.92 1.41 -4.90
CA LEU A 67 -2.06 1.46 -3.43
C LEU A 67 -1.20 0.38 -2.77
N LEU A 68 -1.42 -0.87 -3.15
CA LEU A 68 -0.76 -2.05 -2.58
C LEU A 68 0.74 -2.08 -2.93
N TYR A 69 1.13 -1.58 -4.10
CA TYR A 69 2.55 -1.35 -4.44
C TYR A 69 3.20 -0.36 -3.47
N CYS A 70 2.58 0.81 -3.25
CA CYS A 70 3.11 1.83 -2.34
C CYS A 70 3.20 1.31 -0.90
N MET A 71 2.18 0.59 -0.43
CA MET A 71 2.20 -0.09 0.87
C MET A 71 3.39 -1.05 0.97
N GLY A 72 3.67 -1.79 -0.09
CA GLY A 72 4.82 -2.67 -0.17
C GLY A 72 6.17 -1.98 -0.08
N GLN A 73 6.31 -0.84 -0.75
CA GLN A 73 7.54 -0.04 -0.68
C GLN A 73 7.75 0.56 0.72
N ILE A 74 6.67 0.92 1.41
CA ILE A 74 6.71 1.35 2.81
C ILE A 74 7.14 0.19 3.71
N ALA A 75 6.48 -0.98 3.62
CA ALA A 75 6.78 -2.13 4.47
C ALA A 75 8.26 -2.56 4.35
N MET A 76 8.83 -2.56 3.14
CA MET A 76 10.24 -2.92 2.91
C MET A 76 11.26 -1.99 3.58
N ARG A 77 10.85 -0.79 4.00
CA ARG A 77 11.71 0.14 4.76
C ARG A 77 11.77 -0.19 6.24
N PHE A 78 10.80 -0.97 6.74
CA PHE A 78 10.64 -1.25 8.17
C PHE A 78 10.64 -2.74 8.52
N VAL A 79 10.57 -3.65 7.55
CA VAL A 79 10.38 -5.08 7.80
C VAL A 79 11.44 -5.88 7.08
N GLU A 80 12.03 -6.84 7.78
CA GLU A 80 13.06 -7.70 7.21
C GLU A 80 12.46 -8.66 6.15
N GLY A 81 13.18 -8.77 5.03
CA GLY A 81 12.99 -9.83 4.04
C GLY A 81 13.68 -11.13 4.48
N ASN A 82 13.79 -12.09 3.56
CA ASN A 82 14.52 -13.35 3.81
C ASN A 82 16.04 -13.21 3.61
N GLU A 83 16.52 -12.02 3.23
CA GLU A 83 17.94 -11.78 2.96
C GLU A 83 18.72 -11.60 4.26
N LYS A 84 19.68 -12.49 4.52
CA LYS A 84 20.55 -12.48 5.70
C LYS A 84 21.72 -11.48 5.57
N GLN A 85 21.43 -10.24 5.20
CA GLN A 85 22.45 -9.19 5.14
C GLN A 85 22.34 -8.30 6.38
N ASN A 86 23.36 -8.32 7.24
CA ASN A 86 23.42 -7.52 8.47
C ASN A 86 23.20 -6.02 8.20
N GLU A 87 23.58 -5.55 7.02
CA GLU A 87 23.40 -4.16 6.57
C GLU A 87 21.92 -3.80 6.37
N VAL A 88 21.12 -4.70 5.80
CA VAL A 88 19.67 -4.51 5.60
C VAL A 88 18.96 -4.40 6.96
N LYS A 89 19.32 -5.27 7.91
CA LYS A 89 18.79 -5.22 9.29
C LYS A 89 19.12 -3.88 9.96
N ARG A 90 20.39 -3.46 9.85
CA ARG A 90 20.84 -2.18 10.41
C ARG A 90 20.08 -1.00 9.81
N ARG A 91 19.85 -0.98 8.50
CA ARG A 91 19.06 0.07 7.83
C ARG A 91 17.62 0.11 8.35
N ILE A 92 16.97 -1.04 8.48
CA ILE A 92 15.60 -1.13 9.01
C ILE A 92 15.51 -0.57 10.43
N GLU A 93 16.44 -0.96 11.31
CA GLU A 93 16.47 -0.47 12.69
C GLU A 93 16.74 1.04 12.79
N ILE A 94 17.53 1.59 11.86
CA ILE A 94 17.72 3.05 11.76
C ILE A 94 16.41 3.72 11.31
N ASN A 95 15.76 3.21 10.25
CA ASN A 95 14.52 3.77 9.73
C ASN A 95 13.39 3.76 10.77
N LYS A 96 13.22 2.62 11.48
CA LYS A 96 12.23 2.47 12.55
C LYS A 96 12.44 3.51 13.64
N ARG A 97 13.68 3.69 14.11
CA ARG A 97 14.01 4.69 15.13
C ARG A 97 13.79 6.11 14.64
N ALA A 98 14.23 6.43 13.43
CA ALA A 98 14.10 7.77 12.84
C ALA A 98 12.64 8.21 12.68
N LEU A 99 11.73 7.27 12.38
CA LEU A 99 10.32 7.56 12.12
C LEU A 99 9.37 7.05 13.21
N GLY A 100 9.91 6.56 14.34
CA GLY A 100 9.12 6.01 15.45
C GLY A 100 8.15 4.90 15.00
N VAL A 101 8.58 4.07 14.04
CA VAL A 101 7.77 2.99 13.47
C VAL A 101 8.06 1.69 14.20
N ASN A 102 7.00 0.99 14.59
CA ASN A 102 7.03 -0.40 15.02
C ASN A 102 5.74 -1.09 14.54
N GLU A 103 5.79 -2.42 14.49
CA GLU A 103 4.74 -3.26 13.93
C GLU A 103 3.44 -3.24 14.73
N ASP A 104 3.49 -3.01 16.04
CA ASP A 104 2.29 -2.91 16.88
C ASP A 104 1.54 -1.60 16.63
N LYS A 105 2.28 -0.53 16.33
CA LYS A 105 1.74 0.81 16.05
C LYS A 105 1.24 0.94 14.61
N TYR A 106 1.92 0.30 13.66
CA TYR A 106 1.61 0.36 12.23
C TYR A 106 1.45 -1.05 11.61
N PRO A 107 0.51 -1.87 12.11
CA PRO A 107 0.37 -3.26 11.69
C PRO A 107 0.04 -3.41 10.20
N ILE A 108 -0.67 -2.44 9.58
CA ILE A 108 -1.00 -2.50 8.15
C ILE A 108 0.20 -2.07 7.30
N LEU A 109 0.81 -0.92 7.61
CA LEU A 109 1.95 -0.38 6.83
C LEU A 109 3.23 -1.21 6.98
N CYS A 110 3.33 -2.02 8.04
CA CYS A 110 4.41 -2.99 8.24
C CYS A 110 4.06 -4.41 7.75
N ASP A 111 2.92 -4.64 7.10
CA ASP A 111 2.60 -5.96 6.57
C ASP A 111 3.06 -6.13 5.11
N LYS A 112 4.20 -6.79 4.94
CA LYS A 112 4.77 -7.10 3.61
C LYS A 112 3.88 -8.00 2.74
N ARG A 113 2.89 -8.69 3.32
CA ARG A 113 2.05 -9.64 2.59
C ARG A 113 1.12 -8.96 1.59
N TYR A 114 0.77 -7.68 1.79
CA TYR A 114 -0.01 -6.89 0.84
C TYR A 114 0.71 -6.73 -0.51
N ARG A 115 2.00 -6.38 -0.49
CA ARG A 115 2.85 -6.30 -1.70
C ARG A 115 3.03 -7.63 -2.40
N ASN A 116 3.40 -8.64 -1.62
CA ASN A 116 3.63 -9.99 -2.13
C ASN A 116 2.37 -10.54 -2.81
N SER A 117 1.21 -9.99 -2.48
CA SER A 117 -0.05 -10.32 -3.11
C SER A 117 -0.20 -9.81 -4.53
N ILE A 118 0.39 -8.65 -4.83
CA ILE A 118 0.41 -8.08 -6.19
C ILE A 118 1.50 -8.67 -7.06
N GLU A 119 2.73 -8.77 -6.55
CA GLU A 119 3.89 -9.23 -7.33
C GLU A 119 3.73 -10.66 -7.88
N HIS A 120 2.74 -11.38 -7.37
CA HIS A 120 2.40 -12.73 -7.79
C HIS A 120 0.95 -12.86 -8.28
N ILE A 121 0.22 -11.78 -8.61
CA ILE A 121 -1.17 -11.88 -9.12
C ILE A 121 -1.26 -12.83 -10.31
N PHE A 122 -0.34 -12.71 -11.28
CA PHE A 122 -0.35 -13.60 -12.45
C PHE A 122 -0.13 -15.07 -12.06
N ASN A 123 0.85 -15.34 -11.21
CA ASN A 123 1.14 -16.70 -10.74
C ASN A 123 -0.03 -17.25 -9.90
N ARG A 124 -0.67 -16.42 -9.08
CA ARG A 124 -1.84 -16.79 -8.27
C ARG A 124 -3.08 -17.03 -9.13
N ASN A 125 -3.25 -16.27 -10.20
CA ASN A 125 -4.31 -16.52 -11.17
C ASN A 125 -4.12 -17.90 -11.81
N ILE A 126 -2.88 -18.28 -12.13
CA ILE A 126 -2.58 -19.64 -12.64
C ILE A 126 -2.95 -20.69 -11.59
N ASP A 127 -2.55 -20.51 -10.33
CA ASP A 127 -2.89 -21.44 -9.25
C ASP A 127 -4.42 -21.61 -9.13
N ILE A 128 -5.18 -20.51 -9.16
CA ILE A 128 -6.65 -20.54 -9.11
C ILE A 128 -7.26 -21.22 -10.34
N ILE A 129 -6.72 -20.96 -11.54
CA ILE A 129 -7.19 -21.63 -12.78
C ILE A 129 -7.00 -23.14 -12.66
N VAL A 130 -5.83 -23.59 -12.18
CA VAL A 130 -5.52 -25.01 -12.02
C VAL A 130 -6.39 -25.66 -10.94
N GLU A 131 -6.57 -25.00 -9.79
CA GLU A 131 -7.28 -25.56 -8.65
C GLU A 131 -8.80 -25.51 -8.79
N ASN A 132 -9.34 -24.47 -9.43
CA ASN A 132 -10.78 -24.18 -9.44
C ASN A 132 -11.41 -24.16 -10.84
N GLY A 133 -10.62 -24.32 -11.91
CA GLY A 133 -11.12 -24.33 -13.28
C GLY A 133 -11.72 -22.99 -13.73
N GLN A 134 -11.31 -21.88 -13.12
CA GLN A 134 -11.88 -20.55 -13.35
C GLN A 134 -10.82 -19.47 -13.60
N VAL A 135 -11.19 -18.45 -14.37
CA VAL A 135 -10.34 -17.27 -14.68
C VAL A 135 -10.64 -16.17 -13.65
N GLY A 136 -10.18 -16.36 -12.41
CA GLY A 136 -10.46 -15.42 -11.31
C GLY A 136 -9.23 -14.62 -10.89
N GLY A 137 -9.22 -13.32 -11.19
CA GLY A 137 -8.13 -12.40 -10.83
C GLY A 137 -8.58 -11.28 -9.89
N PHE A 138 -8.88 -10.12 -10.47
CA PHE A 138 -9.35 -8.94 -9.76
C PHE A 138 -10.87 -8.78 -9.93
N ASN A 139 -11.59 -8.61 -8.81
CA ASN A 139 -13.01 -8.28 -8.79
C ASN A 139 -13.25 -7.06 -7.91
N PHE A 140 -14.35 -6.35 -8.17
CA PHE A 140 -14.77 -5.24 -7.31
C PHE A 140 -16.27 -5.25 -7.04
N ILE A 141 -16.66 -4.71 -5.89
CA ILE A 141 -18.04 -4.52 -5.45
C ILE A 141 -18.25 -3.02 -5.23
N ASN A 142 -19.25 -2.44 -5.88
CA ASN A 142 -19.66 -1.06 -5.69
C ASN A 142 -21.18 -0.98 -5.44
N ASN A 143 -21.71 0.24 -5.38
CA ASN A 143 -23.13 0.49 -5.13
C ASN A 143 -24.07 0.02 -6.26
N GLN A 144 -23.51 -0.31 -7.43
CA GLN A 144 -24.26 -0.79 -8.59
C GLN A 144 -24.18 -2.32 -8.75
N THR A 145 -23.28 -2.99 -8.02
CA THR A 145 -23.15 -4.45 -8.04
C THR A 145 -24.42 -5.11 -7.52
N GLU A 146 -25.04 -5.96 -8.35
CA GLU A 146 -26.23 -6.71 -8.01
C GLU A 146 -26.03 -7.61 -6.78
N TYR A 147 -27.12 -7.83 -6.03
CA TYR A 147 -27.08 -8.60 -4.79
C TYR A 147 -26.55 -10.02 -4.98
N ASP A 148 -27.01 -10.73 -6.01
CA ASP A 148 -26.60 -12.12 -6.25
C ASP A 148 -25.12 -12.21 -6.66
N ILE A 149 -24.63 -11.25 -7.45
CA ILE A 149 -23.20 -11.16 -7.80
C ILE A 149 -22.36 -10.91 -6.54
N ARG A 150 -22.77 -9.94 -5.71
CA ARG A 150 -22.10 -9.62 -4.45
C ARG A 150 -22.05 -10.83 -3.52
N LYS A 151 -23.18 -11.53 -3.36
CA LYS A 151 -23.28 -12.73 -2.56
C LYS A 151 -22.31 -13.82 -3.05
N ASN A 152 -22.30 -14.09 -4.35
CA ASN A 152 -21.39 -15.07 -4.95
C ASN A 152 -19.92 -14.70 -4.75
N LEU A 153 -19.55 -13.42 -4.88
CA LEU A 153 -18.17 -12.96 -4.64
C LEU A 153 -17.69 -13.26 -3.22
N TYR A 154 -18.56 -13.14 -2.20
CA TYR A 154 -18.19 -13.47 -0.82
C TYR A 154 -18.23 -14.98 -0.53
N GLU A 155 -19.24 -15.69 -1.02
CA GLU A 155 -19.42 -17.14 -0.78
C GLU A 155 -18.37 -17.97 -1.50
N GLU A 156 -17.98 -17.57 -2.71
CA GLU A 156 -16.99 -18.26 -3.55
C GLU A 156 -15.64 -17.54 -3.55
N LYS A 157 -15.34 -16.77 -2.49
CA LYS A 157 -14.15 -15.90 -2.47
C LYS A 157 -12.85 -16.62 -2.84
N ASN A 158 -12.72 -17.89 -2.46
CA ASN A 158 -11.57 -18.76 -2.75
C ASN A 158 -11.23 -18.90 -4.24
N LYS A 159 -12.15 -18.55 -5.14
CA LYS A 159 -11.95 -18.57 -6.59
C LYS A 159 -11.35 -17.27 -7.14
N TYR A 160 -11.02 -16.30 -6.30
CA TYR A 160 -10.49 -15.00 -6.70
C TYR A 160 -9.18 -14.67 -6.00
N VAL A 161 -8.33 -13.85 -6.64
CA VAL A 161 -7.08 -13.35 -6.05
C VAL A 161 -7.33 -12.08 -5.25
N CYS A 162 -8.16 -11.18 -5.77
CA CYS A 162 -8.43 -9.89 -5.15
C CYS A 162 -9.90 -9.53 -5.28
N ILE A 163 -10.48 -9.05 -4.18
CA ILE A 163 -11.81 -8.43 -4.14
C ILE A 163 -11.66 -7.05 -3.51
N LEU A 164 -11.91 -6.00 -4.29
CA LEU A 164 -12.07 -4.63 -3.80
C LEU A 164 -13.54 -4.37 -3.49
N ASP A 165 -13.87 -4.14 -2.22
CA ASP A 165 -15.21 -3.77 -1.81
C ASP A 165 -15.26 -2.28 -1.46
N ILE A 166 -15.76 -1.49 -2.41
CA ILE A 166 -15.93 -0.04 -2.25
C ILE A 166 -17.00 0.27 -1.20
N THR A 167 -18.01 -0.60 -1.05
CA THR A 167 -19.14 -0.34 -0.15
C THR A 167 -18.72 -0.47 1.31
N ASN A 168 -17.96 -1.52 1.63
CA ASN A 168 -17.46 -1.74 2.99
C ASN A 168 -16.04 -1.19 3.21
N LYS A 169 -15.43 -0.59 2.19
CA LYS A 169 -14.06 -0.07 2.20
C LYS A 169 -13.03 -1.14 2.63
N MET A 170 -13.08 -2.27 1.95
CA MET A 170 -12.21 -3.41 2.21
C MET A 170 -11.49 -3.86 0.95
N ILE A 171 -10.24 -4.30 1.07
CA ILE A 171 -9.56 -5.07 0.03
C ILE A 171 -9.24 -6.44 0.61
N GLN A 172 -9.73 -7.49 -0.05
CA GLN A 172 -9.50 -8.87 0.34
C GLN A 172 -8.55 -9.51 -0.66
N LEU A 173 -7.44 -10.07 -0.17
CA LEU A 173 -6.40 -10.68 -1.00
C LEU A 173 -6.21 -12.14 -0.60
N ASN A 174 -6.29 -13.02 -1.58
CA ASN A 174 -5.97 -14.42 -1.41
C ASN A 174 -4.46 -14.62 -1.45
N ASN A 175 -3.87 -15.00 -0.32
CA ASN A 175 -2.46 -15.33 -0.18
C ASN A 175 -2.29 -16.82 0.12
N LYS A 176 -2.36 -17.64 -0.96
CA LYS A 176 -2.19 -19.10 -0.91
C LYS A 176 -3.18 -19.76 0.06
N GLY A 177 -4.46 -19.44 -0.06
CA GLY A 177 -5.53 -19.97 0.78
C GLY A 177 -5.76 -19.20 2.08
N ASN A 178 -4.87 -18.28 2.46
CA ASN A 178 -5.07 -17.37 3.58
C ASN A 178 -5.54 -16.01 3.08
N TRP A 179 -6.68 -15.53 3.60
CA TRP A 179 -7.21 -14.23 3.25
C TRP A 179 -6.59 -13.13 4.10
N LEU A 180 -6.03 -12.13 3.42
CA LEU A 180 -5.62 -10.88 4.02
C LEU A 180 -6.73 -9.87 3.79
N GLU A 181 -7.13 -9.21 4.86
CA GLU A 181 -8.20 -8.21 4.83
C GLU A 181 -7.60 -6.86 5.18
N LEU A 182 -7.60 -5.97 4.19
CA LEU A 182 -7.16 -4.59 4.32
C LEU A 182 -8.36 -3.70 4.57
N ASP A 183 -8.47 -3.20 5.80
CA ASP A 183 -9.42 -2.17 6.19
C ASP A 183 -8.88 -0.79 5.81
N ILE A 184 -9.60 -0.11 4.91
CA ILE A 184 -9.15 1.15 4.33
C ILE A 184 -9.21 2.29 5.35
N ASP A 185 -10.20 2.31 6.26
CA ASP A 185 -10.30 3.36 7.27
C ASP A 185 -9.16 3.22 8.29
N LYS A 186 -8.77 1.99 8.65
CA LYS A 186 -7.57 1.74 9.47
C LYS A 186 -6.28 2.11 8.74
N LEU A 187 -6.14 1.76 7.45
CA LEU A 187 -4.99 2.17 6.64
C LEU A 187 -4.86 3.69 6.59
N GLN A 188 -5.96 4.42 6.33
CA GLN A 188 -5.96 5.88 6.31
C GLN A 188 -5.50 6.48 7.63
N LYS A 189 -5.87 5.87 8.77
CA LYS A 189 -5.43 6.31 10.09
C LYS A 189 -3.92 6.15 10.25
N GLU A 190 -3.36 4.98 9.91
CA GLU A 190 -1.91 4.74 9.96
C GLU A 190 -1.14 5.68 9.03
N VAL A 191 -1.62 5.87 7.80
CA VAL A 191 -1.02 6.77 6.80
C VAL A 191 -0.99 8.21 7.32
N LYS A 192 -2.11 8.72 7.83
CA LYS A 192 -2.19 10.08 8.40
C LYS A 192 -1.24 10.27 9.56
N GLU A 193 -1.12 9.29 10.45
CA GLU A 193 -0.23 9.37 11.59
C GLU A 193 1.24 9.35 11.19
N LEU A 194 1.65 8.39 10.36
CA LEU A 194 3.03 8.30 9.88
C LEU A 194 3.42 9.52 9.04
N LYS A 195 2.51 10.00 8.19
CA LYS A 195 2.69 11.19 7.36
C LYS A 195 2.96 12.44 8.19
N LYS A 196 2.26 12.64 9.32
CA LYS A 196 2.57 13.76 10.23
C LYS A 196 4.02 13.72 10.71
N ASN A 197 4.52 12.53 11.06
CA ASN A 197 5.91 12.38 11.52
C ASN A 197 6.91 12.65 10.39
N VAL A 198 6.67 12.06 9.21
CA VAL A 198 7.50 12.29 8.01
C VAL A 198 7.52 13.76 7.62
N ASP A 199 6.37 14.44 7.63
CA ASP A 199 6.25 15.86 7.28
C ASP A 199 6.96 16.75 8.31
N CYS A 200 6.90 16.42 9.60
CA CYS A 200 7.65 17.11 10.66
C CYS A 200 9.16 17.04 10.40
N ASN A 201 9.70 15.83 10.23
CA ASN A 201 11.12 15.60 9.95
C ASN A 201 11.57 16.25 8.64
N TRP A 202 10.74 16.21 7.60
CA TRP A 202 11.01 16.83 6.31
C TRP A 202 11.10 18.35 6.39
N ASN A 203 10.21 19.00 7.14
CA ASN A 203 10.21 20.44 7.30
C ASN A 203 11.44 20.92 8.07
N MET A 204 11.80 20.24 9.16
CA MET A 204 13.05 20.50 9.89
C MET A 204 14.26 20.41 8.95
N LEU A 205 14.33 19.38 8.12
CA LEU A 205 15.42 19.20 7.16
C LEU A 205 15.46 20.32 6.11
N ARG A 206 14.31 20.73 5.56
CA ARG A 206 14.23 21.82 4.56
C ARG A 206 14.69 23.17 5.11
N GLU A 207 14.46 23.45 6.39
CA GLU A 207 14.91 24.70 7.00
C GLU A 207 16.44 24.83 7.04
N HIS A 208 17.15 23.70 7.02
CA HIS A 208 18.61 23.67 7.05
C HIS A 208 19.30 23.51 5.69
N ILE A 209 18.55 23.26 4.60
CA ILE A 209 19.09 23.10 3.23
C ILE A 209 19.10 24.44 2.45
N LYS A 210 18.77 25.57 3.11
CA LYS A 210 18.83 26.91 2.51
C LYS A 210 20.24 27.47 2.43
#